data_AF-A0A6I7QH12-F1
#
_entry.id   AF-A0A6I7QH12-F1
#
_cell.length_a   1.000
_cell.length_b   1.000
_cell.length_c   1.000
_cell.angle_alpha   90.00
_cell.angle_beta   90.00
_cell.angle_gamma   90.00
#
_symmetry.space_group_name_H-M   'P 1'
#
loop_
_entity.id
_entity.type
_entity.pdbx_description
1 polymer ?
#
loop_
_entity_poly.entity_id
_entity_poly.type
_entity_poly.pdbx_seq_one_letter_code
_entity_poly.pdbx_strand_id
1 'polypeptide(L)' 'MKIKYVLELIKKAEKVSVKFLSPMTGYAGLYEVRVEFESNIYRVFCCFDKEKLVVLFNGFQKKHRKHQRRRLKKPCGL' A
#
# COMPACT_ATOMS: atom_id res chain seq x y z
N MET A 1 -3.86 7.24 -10.97
CA MET A 1 -5.19 6.67 -11.30
C MET A 1 -5.60 5.50 -10.38
N LYS A 2 -4.73 4.50 -10.14
CA LYS A 2 -5.12 3.26 -9.43
C LYS A 2 -5.39 3.40 -7.93
N ILE A 3 -4.64 4.25 -7.21
CA ILE A 3 -4.88 4.52 -5.78
C ILE A 3 -6.27 5.14 -5.56
N LYS A 4 -6.64 6.14 -6.38
CA LYS A 4 -7.98 6.77 -6.34
C LYS A 4 -9.08 5.73 -6.56
N TYR A 5 -8.92 4.84 -7.54
CA TYR A 5 -9.87 3.77 -7.81
C TYR A 5 -10.04 2.83 -6.60
N VAL A 6 -8.95 2.43 -5.95
CA VAL A 6 -9.01 1.57 -4.75
C VAL A 6 -9.71 2.28 -3.59
N LEU A 7 -9.42 3.56 -3.36
CA LEU A 7 -10.09 4.34 -2.30
C LEU A 7 -11.60 4.50 -2.56
N GLU A 8 -12.00 4.75 -3.81
CA GLU A 8 -13.42 4.79 -4.21
C GLU A 8 -14.11 3.44 -4.02
N LEU A 9 -13.40 2.34 -4.30
CA LEU A 9 -13.93 0.98 -4.09
C LEU A 9 -14.15 0.72 -2.59
N ILE A 10 -13.20 1.08 -1.73
CA ILE A 10 -13.33 0.93 -0.26
C ILE A 10 -14.48 1.78 0.27
N LYS A 11 -14.71 2.97 -0.28
CA LYS A 11 -15.83 3.84 0.11
C LYS A 11 -17.20 3.24 -0.23
N LYS A 12 -17.30 2.45 -1.30
CA LYS A 12 -18.55 1.82 -1.77
C LYS A 12 -18.76 0.41 -1.22
N ALA A 13 -17.69 -0.28 -0.88
CA ALA A 13 -17.75 -1.66 -0.41
C ALA A 13 -18.21 -1.70 1.05
N GLU A 14 -19.36 -2.35 1.32
CA GLU A 14 -19.82 -2.60 2.69
C GLU A 14 -18.89 -3.54 3.47
N LYS A 15 -18.21 -4.45 2.77
CA LYS A 15 -17.26 -5.40 3.34
C LYS A 15 -16.00 -5.44 2.50
N VAL A 16 -14.86 -5.22 3.14
CA VAL A 16 -13.54 -5.33 2.51
C VAL A 16 -12.79 -6.49 3.16
N SER A 17 -12.11 -7.29 2.36
CA SER A 17 -11.28 -8.37 2.89
C SER A 17 -10.13 -7.79 3.73
N VAL A 18 -9.85 -8.44 4.87
CA VAL A 18 -8.76 -8.06 5.79
C VAL A 18 -7.41 -7.97 5.07
N LYS A 19 -7.21 -8.73 3.99
CA LYS A 19 -5.98 -8.68 3.17
C LYS A 19 -5.73 -7.31 2.54
N PHE A 20 -6.79 -6.54 2.26
CA PHE A 20 -6.71 -5.22 1.64
C PHE A 20 -6.89 -4.09 2.65
N LEU A 21 -7.71 -4.29 3.68
CA LEU A 21 -7.95 -3.34 4.76
C LEU A 21 -7.75 -4.06 6.10
N SER A 22 -6.57 -3.89 6.69
CA SER A 22 -6.21 -4.52 7.96
C SER A 22 -6.31 -3.52 9.10
N PRO A 23 -6.94 -3.85 10.25
CA PRO A 23 -6.86 -3.01 11.44
C PRO A 23 -5.42 -2.98 11.97
N MET A 24 -4.99 -1.82 12.48
CA MET A 24 -3.68 -1.71 13.13
C MET A 24 -3.73 -2.17 14.57
N THR A 25 -2.80 -3.05 14.94
CA THR A 25 -2.64 -3.49 16.34
C THR A 25 -2.14 -2.32 17.19
N GLY A 26 -2.84 -2.02 18.28
CA GLY A 26 -2.49 -0.95 19.22
C GLY A 26 -3.12 0.43 18.94
N TYR A 27 -3.87 0.58 17.84
CA TYR A 27 -4.57 1.83 17.52
C TYR A 27 -6.05 1.55 17.22
N ALA A 28 -6.95 2.01 18.09
CA ALA A 28 -8.38 1.84 17.90
C ALA A 28 -8.88 2.70 16.73
N GLY A 29 -9.59 2.08 15.77
CA GLY A 29 -10.19 2.77 14.63
C GLY A 29 -9.21 3.17 13.51
N LEU A 30 -7.95 2.72 13.58
CA LEU A 30 -6.95 2.94 12.54
C LEU A 30 -6.75 1.67 11.70
N TYR A 31 -6.71 1.85 10.39
CA TYR A 31 -6.61 0.77 9.42
C TYR A 31 -5.49 1.06 8.41
N GLU A 32 -4.87 0.00 7.91
CA GLU A 32 -3.92 0.01 6.80
C GLU A 32 -4.60 -0.54 5.54
N VAL A 33 -4.55 0.25 4.46
CA VAL A 33 -4.91 -0.17 3.11
C VAL A 33 -3.64 -0.57 2.35
N ARG A 34 -3.61 -1.80 1.84
CA ARG A 34 -2.52 -2.32 1.00
C ARG A 34 -2.91 -2.29 -0.47
N VAL A 35 -2.16 -1.52 -1.27
CA VAL A 35 -2.34 -1.44 -2.73
C VAL A 35 -1.09 -1.94 -3.43
N GLU A 36 -1.22 -2.98 -4.25
CA GLU A 36 -0.12 -3.49 -5.07
C GLU A 36 -0.27 -2.98 -6.51
N PHE A 37 0.78 -2.33 -7.02
CA PHE A 37 0.79 -1.82 -8.39
C PHE A 37 2.20 -1.79 -8.97
N GLU A 38 2.38 -2.35 -10.17
CA GLU A 38 3.65 -2.37 -10.91
C GLU A 38 4.85 -2.77 -10.05
N SER A 39 4.73 -3.91 -9.35
CA SER A 39 5.73 -4.43 -8.40
C SER A 39 6.01 -3.55 -7.17
N ASN A 40 5.26 -2.46 -6.97
CA ASN A 40 5.33 -1.63 -5.78
C ASN A 40 4.17 -1.95 -4.83
N ILE A 41 4.42 -1.79 -3.54
CA ILE A 41 3.41 -1.91 -2.49
C ILE A 41 3.27 -0.53 -1.86
N TYR A 42 2.05 0.01 -1.92
CA TYR A 42 1.65 1.25 -1.29
C TYR A 42 0.81 0.91 -0.06
N ARG A 43 1.15 1.55 1.06
CA ARG A 43 0.39 1.47 2.30
C ARG A 43 -0.23 2.83 2.56
N VAL A 44 -1.53 2.86 2.81
CA VAL A 44 -2.27 4.08 3.13
C VAL A 44 -2.96 3.86 4.46
N PHE A 45 -2.79 4.79 5.40
CA PHE A 45 -3.50 4.74 6.66
C PHE A 45 -4.84 5.45 6.54
N CYS A 46 -5.87 4.88 7.13
CA CYS A 46 -7.19 5.49 7.15
C CYS A 46 -7.90 5.20 8.47
N CYS A 47 -8.84 6.07 8.81
CA CYS A 47 -9.79 5.87 9.88
C CYS A 47 -11.21 6.12 9.37
N PHE A 48 -12.19 5.63 10.10
CA PHE A 48 -13.60 5.91 9.82
C PHE A 48 -14.11 6.87 10.88
N ASP A 49 -14.54 8.06 10.45
CA ASP A 49 -15.23 9.03 11.31
C ASP A 49 -16.70 9.10 10.89
N LYS A 50 -17.63 8.69 11.76
CA LYS A 50 -19.07 8.73 11.49
C LYS A 50 -19.44 8.21 10.09
N GLU A 51 -18.96 7.01 9.76
CA GLU A 51 -19.13 6.33 8.45
C GLU A 51 -18.36 6.96 7.27
N LYS A 52 -17.65 8.07 7.48
CA LYS A 52 -16.80 8.69 6.47
C LYS A 52 -15.39 8.11 6.54
N LEU A 53 -14.91 7.59 5.42
CA LEU A 53 -13.52 7.20 5.26
C LEU A 53 -12.63 8.45 5.25
N VAL A 54 -11.82 8.63 6.29
CA VAL A 54 -10.81 9.68 6.41
C VAL A 54 -9.45 9.07 6.09
N VAL A 55 -8.78 9.62 5.08
CA VAL A 55 -7.48 9.12 4.63
C VAL A 55 -6.37 9.96 5.26
N LEU A 56 -5.56 9.32 6.11
CA LEU A 56 -4.38 9.91 6.74
C LEU A 56 -3.17 9.57 5.86
N PHE A 57 -2.78 10.49 4.98
CA PHE A 57 -1.68 10.24 4.06
C PHE A 57 -0.33 10.10 4.81
N ASN A 58 0.21 8.89 4.83
CA ASN A 58 1.64 8.64 4.96
C ASN A 58 2.03 7.45 4.06
N GLY A 59 2.10 7.71 2.75
CA GLY A 59 2.33 6.69 1.73
C GLY A 59 3.81 6.38 1.56
N PHE A 60 4.34 5.41 2.31
CA PHE A 60 5.72 4.97 2.12
C PHE A 60 5.83 4.02 0.92
N GLN A 61 6.52 4.45 -0.14
CA GLN A 61 6.84 3.57 -1.26
C GLN A 61 7.89 2.56 -0.80
N LYS A 62 7.52 1.30 -0.59
CA LYS A 62 8.51 0.23 -0.43
C LYS A 62 9.10 -0.04 -1.82
N LYS A 63 10.24 0.59 -2.17
CA LYS A 63 10.95 0.26 -3.41
C LYS A 63 11.29 -1.23 -3.41
N HIS A 64 10.64 -1.98 -4.28
CA HIS A 64 10.85 -3.40 -4.39
C HIS A 64 12.21 -3.66 -5.04
N ARG A 65 13.23 -3.91 -4.20
CA ARG A 65 14.56 -4.35 -4.65
C ARG A 65 14.49 -5.81 -5.09
N LYS A 66 13.88 -6.10 -6.25
CA LYS A 66 14.06 -7.38 -6.96
C LYS A 66 14.54 -7.20 -8.41
N HIS A 67 15.41 -6.23 -8.69
CA HIS A 67 16.24 -6.30 -9.91
C HIS A 67 17.49 -5.40 -9.86
N GLN A 68 18.36 -5.62 -8.88
CA GLN A 68 19.76 -5.15 -8.94
C GLN A 68 20.74 -6.31 -8.67
N ARG A 69 20.54 -7.45 -9.35
CA ARG A 69 21.51 -8.56 -9.40
C ARG A 69 22.04 -8.85 -10.81
N ARG A 70 21.81 -7.96 -11.79
CA ARG A 70 22.37 -8.11 -13.14
C ARG A 70 22.98 -6.81 -13.62
N ARG A 71 24.15 -6.45 -13.07
CA ARG A 71 25.16 -5.56 -13.69
C ARG A 71 26.41 -5.44 -12.82
N LEU A 72 27.02 -6.56 -12.46
CA LEU A 72 28.42 -6.62 -12.03
C LEU A 72 29.08 -7.87 -12.63
N LYS A 73 29.16 -7.92 -13.97
CA LYS A 73 30.31 -8.53 -14.61
C LYS A 73 31.12 -7.36 -15.17
N LYS A 74 32.04 -6.85 -14.34
CA LYS A 74 33.21 -6.14 -14.88
C LYS A 74 34.04 -7.21 -15.61
N PRO A 75 34.46 -7.02 -16.86
CA PRO A 75 35.58 -7.78 -17.38
C PRO A 75 36.82 -7.23 -16.65
N CYS A 76 37.35 -7.98 -15.69
CA CYS A 76 38.73 -7.74 -15.28
C CYS A 76 39.61 -8.27 -16.40
N GLY A 77 40.40 -7.38 -16.98
CA GLY A 77 41.39 -7.70 -17.98
C GLY A 77 42.37 -8.78 -17.51
N LEU A 78 42.74 -9.62 -18.47
CA LEU A 78 43.99 -10.32 -18.61
C LEU A 78 44.35 -10.23 -20.09
#